data_AF-A0A0D0MFV0-F1
#
_entry.id   AF-A0A0D0MFV0-F1
#
_cell.length_a   1.000
_cell.length_b   1.000
_cell.length_c   1.000
_cell.angle_alpha   90.00
_cell.angle_beta   90.00
_cell.angle_gamma   90.00
#
_symmetry.space_group_name_H-M   'P 1'
#
loop_
_entity.id
_entity.type
_entity.pdbx_description
1 polymer ?
#
loop_
_entity_poly.entity_id
_entity_poly.type
_entity_poly.pdbx_seq_one_letter_code
_entity_poly.pdbx_strand_id
1 'polypeptide(L)'
;MKLLRFALGALGWLALAALWFWAWHLKDPHLRFMRAWELPMLLGALCVSAATAWRCGRRALRPVSLGVVFAALLTALGNEAASVRHRADVAASSGRVAQTLGAHFMVGYDDAKDLHELARKGLIGGVFITGRNVKGRTAADLRREIDDLQALRREAGLPALIVATDQEGGAVSRLSPLIERQPGLSTLLDADVPEAELTRRAHAYGAQQGRSLDALGITLNFSPVVDLRTGRAPGKWDFHTRIDERAISADPALTAQVALAYEQGLESAGVRGTLKHFPGLGGVTEDTHHFAATLRTPVAQLATHDWKPFQDVSKNSGAAIMLGHVVVPELDADYPASFSRKIVHQLIRGEWGFQGLLVTDDLTMGAAYNRGLCNATIRALDAGVDLLLIAFDHDKYFDAMHCAQQAAQRGVLDLPMLERSGARRLQPLR
;
A
#
# COMPACT_ATOMS: atom_id res chain seq x y z
N MET A 1 33.88 -26.53 31.18
CA MET A 1 33.86 -27.15 29.83
C MET A 1 32.51 -27.75 29.41
N LYS A 2 31.79 -28.53 30.26
CA LYS A 2 30.48 -29.12 29.88
C LYS A 2 29.37 -28.07 29.64
N LEU A 3 29.27 -27.06 30.51
CA LEU A 3 28.34 -25.92 30.35
C LEU A 3 28.59 -25.13 29.06
N LEU A 4 29.85 -24.82 28.73
CA LEU A 4 30.22 -24.12 27.49
C LEU A 4 29.82 -24.91 26.23
N ARG A 5 30.03 -26.23 26.21
CA ARG A 5 29.60 -27.10 25.09
C ARG A 5 28.08 -27.24 24.98
N PHE A 6 27.36 -27.14 26.09
CA PHE A 6 25.90 -27.14 26.10
C PHE A 6 25.35 -25.80 25.57
N ALA A 7 25.88 -24.67 26.05
CA ALA A 7 25.52 -23.33 25.58
C ALA A 7 25.80 -23.15 24.07
N LEU A 8 26.95 -23.58 23.59
CA LEU A 8 27.29 -23.56 22.15
C LEU A 8 26.35 -24.44 21.31
N GLY A 9 25.90 -25.58 21.85
CA GLY A 9 24.91 -26.44 21.19
C GLY A 9 23.54 -25.78 21.09
N ALA A 10 23.06 -25.15 22.17
CA ALA A 10 21.80 -24.42 22.19
C ALA A 10 21.82 -23.22 21.22
N LEU A 11 22.91 -22.45 21.20
CA LEU A 11 23.10 -21.36 20.24
C LEU A 11 23.10 -21.85 18.79
N GLY A 12 23.70 -23.01 18.51
CA GLY A 12 23.64 -23.63 17.19
C GLY A 12 22.23 -24.00 16.74
N TRP A 13 21.40 -24.52 17.65
CA TRP A 13 19.99 -24.81 17.34
C TRP A 13 19.16 -23.55 17.14
N LEU A 14 19.38 -22.51 17.94
CA LEU A 14 18.72 -21.21 17.74
C LEU A 14 19.11 -20.58 16.40
N ALA A 15 20.38 -20.68 16.00
CA ALA A 15 20.85 -20.22 14.70
C ALA A 15 20.18 -20.99 13.55
N LEU A 16 20.10 -22.32 13.64
CA LEU A 16 19.40 -23.13 12.63
C LEU A 16 17.90 -22.81 12.55
N ALA A 17 17.24 -22.61 13.69
CA ALA A 17 15.85 -22.19 13.73
C ALA A 17 15.66 -20.81 13.07
N ALA A 18 16.57 -19.85 13.34
CA ALA A 18 16.55 -18.53 12.72
C ALA A 18 16.77 -18.60 11.19
N LEU A 19 17.69 -19.45 10.72
CA LEU A 19 17.93 -19.64 9.28
C LEU A 19 16.75 -20.32 8.59
N TRP A 20 16.10 -21.27 9.25
CA TRP A 20 14.89 -21.88 8.71
C TRP A 20 13.72 -20.89 8.65
N PHE A 21 13.54 -20.08 9.70
CA PHE A 21 12.57 -18.98 9.71
C PHE A 21 12.85 -17.98 8.58
N TRP A 22 14.10 -17.58 8.38
CA TRP A 22 14.49 -16.71 7.27
C TRP A 22 14.21 -17.36 5.90
N ALA A 23 14.52 -18.64 5.72
CA ALA A 23 14.20 -19.35 4.49
C ALA A 23 12.69 -19.40 4.20
N TRP A 24 11.87 -19.57 5.24
CA TRP A 24 10.42 -19.56 5.14
C TRP A 24 9.86 -18.19 4.75
N HIS A 25 10.45 -17.13 5.30
CA HIS A 25 10.11 -15.73 5.04
C HIS A 25 11.03 -15.07 4.00
N LEU A 26 11.56 -15.85 3.04
CA LEU A 26 12.41 -15.30 1.99
C LEU A 26 11.62 -14.26 1.17
N LYS A 27 12.27 -13.13 0.88
CA LYS A 27 11.66 -11.97 0.20
C LYS A 27 10.53 -11.33 1.00
N ASP A 28 10.59 -11.36 2.33
CA ASP A 28 9.67 -10.56 3.14
C ASP A 28 9.83 -9.05 2.83
N PRO A 29 8.73 -8.27 2.70
CA PRO A 29 8.79 -6.84 2.46
C PRO A 29 9.71 -6.10 3.44
N HIS A 30 9.77 -6.48 4.72
CA HIS A 30 10.64 -5.85 5.71
C HIS A 30 12.15 -6.01 5.39
N LEU A 31 12.51 -7.02 4.58
CA LEU A 31 13.89 -7.29 4.14
C LEU A 31 14.19 -6.71 2.75
N ARG A 32 13.29 -5.91 2.16
CA ARG A 32 13.47 -5.31 0.82
C ARG A 32 14.80 -4.58 0.66
N PHE A 33 15.31 -3.92 1.70
CA PHE A 33 16.58 -3.16 1.65
C PHE A 33 17.80 -4.04 1.30
N MET A 34 17.72 -5.36 1.50
CA MET A 34 18.78 -6.32 1.20
C MET A 34 18.37 -7.34 0.13
N ARG A 35 17.28 -7.11 -0.62
CA ARG A 35 16.68 -8.07 -1.57
C ARG A 35 17.68 -8.70 -2.54
N ALA A 36 18.62 -7.90 -3.08
CA ALA A 36 19.65 -8.37 -4.00
C ALA A 36 20.66 -9.35 -3.37
N TRP A 37 20.86 -9.29 -2.05
CA TRP A 37 21.84 -10.09 -1.31
C TRP A 37 21.20 -11.14 -0.40
N GLU A 38 19.87 -11.11 -0.25
CA GLU A 38 19.12 -11.93 0.71
C GLU A 38 19.37 -13.43 0.51
N LEU A 39 19.11 -13.95 -0.70
CA LEU A 39 19.33 -15.36 -1.00
C LEU A 39 20.83 -15.73 -0.93
N PRO A 40 21.77 -15.01 -1.56
CA PRO A 40 23.21 -15.29 -1.40
C PRO A 40 23.68 -15.34 0.07
N MET A 41 23.22 -14.41 0.91
CA MET A 41 23.58 -14.36 2.32
C MET A 41 23.00 -15.55 3.09
N LEU A 42 21.73 -15.90 2.85
CA LEU A 42 21.10 -17.06 3.47
C LEU A 42 21.82 -18.37 3.06
N LEU A 43 22.12 -18.54 1.78
CA LEU A 43 22.86 -19.70 1.27
C LEU A 43 24.26 -19.80 1.90
N GLY A 44 24.97 -18.67 2.01
CA GLY A 44 26.26 -18.60 2.70
C GLY A 44 26.15 -19.03 4.17
N ALA A 45 25.14 -18.52 4.89
CA ALA A 45 24.91 -18.87 6.30
C ALA A 45 24.54 -20.35 6.49
N LEU A 46 23.75 -20.92 5.58
CA LEU A 46 23.41 -22.34 5.56
C LEU A 46 24.66 -23.21 5.31
N CYS A 47 25.54 -22.83 4.37
CA CYS A 47 26.81 -23.52 4.12
C CYS A 47 27.73 -23.51 5.35
N VAL A 48 27.87 -22.36 6.02
CA VAL A 48 28.64 -22.25 7.27
C VAL A 48 28.03 -23.12 8.37
N SER A 49 26.70 -23.15 8.48
CA SER A 49 25.98 -23.98 9.45
C SER A 49 26.16 -25.48 9.18
N ALA A 50 26.11 -25.91 7.93
CA ALA A 50 26.39 -27.30 7.54
C ALA A 50 27.84 -27.71 7.88
N ALA A 51 28.82 -26.87 7.51
CA ALA A 51 30.23 -27.13 7.82
C ALA A 51 30.49 -27.21 9.34
N THR A 52 29.83 -26.34 10.10
CA THR A 52 29.94 -26.31 11.57
C THR A 52 29.27 -27.54 12.20
N ALA A 53 28.07 -27.92 11.74
CA ALA A 53 27.40 -29.13 12.19
C ALA A 53 28.22 -30.38 11.90
N TRP A 54 28.87 -30.45 10.73
CA TRP A 54 29.74 -31.56 10.34
C TRP A 54 31.01 -31.64 11.20
N ARG A 55 31.72 -30.52 11.38
CA ARG A 55 33.01 -30.47 12.10
C ARG A 55 32.85 -30.53 13.61
N CYS A 56 31.93 -29.75 14.16
CA CYS A 56 31.82 -29.49 15.60
C CYS A 56 30.60 -30.15 16.25
N GLY A 57 29.61 -30.59 15.46
CA GLY A 57 28.38 -31.21 15.97
C GLY A 57 28.60 -32.59 16.58
N ARG A 58 27.82 -32.90 17.63
CA ARG A 58 27.76 -34.23 18.24
C ARG A 58 27.33 -35.25 17.19
N ARG A 59 28.06 -36.37 17.05
CA ARG A 59 27.80 -37.39 16.01
C ARG A 59 26.32 -37.81 15.90
N ALA A 60 25.64 -38.00 17.03
CA ALA A 60 24.23 -38.37 17.08
C ALA A 60 23.25 -37.28 16.55
N LEU A 61 23.62 -35.99 16.62
CA LEU A 61 22.78 -34.87 16.21
C LEU A 61 23.09 -34.35 14.80
N ARG A 62 24.24 -34.73 14.21
CA ARG A 62 24.63 -34.37 12.84
C ARG A 62 23.55 -34.60 11.79
N PRO A 63 22.88 -35.78 11.71
CA PRO A 63 21.87 -36.00 10.68
C PRO A 63 20.68 -35.03 10.83
N VAL A 64 20.27 -34.73 12.07
CA VAL A 64 19.17 -33.80 12.33
C VAL A 64 19.55 -32.38 11.93
N SER A 65 20.73 -31.90 12.35
CA SER A 65 21.19 -30.54 12.00
C SER A 65 21.37 -30.36 10.48
N LEU A 66 21.95 -31.34 9.80
CA LEU A 66 22.09 -31.30 8.33
C LEU A 66 20.72 -31.39 7.63
N GLY A 67 19.80 -32.18 8.18
CA GLY A 67 18.41 -32.24 7.71
C GLY A 67 17.70 -30.89 7.78
N VAL A 68 17.87 -30.14 8.89
CA VAL A 68 17.31 -28.78 9.03
C VAL A 68 17.95 -27.81 8.04
N VAL A 69 19.28 -27.84 7.87
CA VAL A 69 19.95 -27.00 6.87
C VAL A 69 19.46 -27.31 5.46
N PHE A 70 19.31 -28.60 5.13
CA PHE A 70 18.82 -29.02 3.82
C PHE A 70 17.35 -28.61 3.60
N ALA A 71 16.50 -28.76 4.60
CA ALA A 71 15.11 -28.30 4.54
C ALA A 71 15.01 -26.79 4.34
N ALA A 72 15.82 -26.00 5.07
CA ALA A 72 15.90 -24.55 4.89
C ALA A 72 16.41 -24.18 3.49
N LEU A 73 17.43 -24.88 2.97
CA LEU A 73 17.92 -24.70 1.60
C LEU A 73 16.83 -24.95 0.56
N LEU A 74 16.11 -26.08 0.65
CA LEU A 74 15.02 -26.41 -0.27
C LEU A 74 13.88 -25.40 -0.19
N THR A 75 13.55 -24.94 1.01
CA THR A 75 12.52 -23.91 1.22
C THR A 75 12.93 -22.60 0.54
N ALA A 76 14.16 -22.14 0.74
CA ALA A 76 14.66 -20.90 0.15
C ALA A 76 14.70 -20.97 -1.38
N LEU A 77 15.23 -22.07 -1.95
CA LEU A 77 15.26 -22.27 -3.40
C LEU A 77 13.87 -22.44 -4.00
N GLY A 78 12.95 -23.10 -3.28
CA GLY A 78 11.55 -23.22 -3.68
C GLY A 78 10.83 -21.88 -3.74
N ASN A 79 11.01 -21.04 -2.71
CA ASN A 79 10.46 -19.68 -2.66
C ASN A 79 11.04 -18.78 -3.76
N GLU A 80 12.35 -18.86 -4.03
CA GLU A 80 12.97 -18.14 -5.15
C GLU A 80 12.39 -18.61 -6.50
N ALA A 81 12.32 -19.92 -6.72
CA ALA A 81 11.78 -20.49 -7.95
C ALA A 81 10.32 -20.11 -8.16
N ALA A 82 9.51 -20.12 -7.09
CA ALA A 82 8.12 -19.66 -7.14
C ALA A 82 8.03 -18.18 -7.55
N SER A 83 8.84 -17.31 -6.93
CA SER A 83 8.88 -15.88 -7.26
C SER A 83 9.27 -15.63 -8.73
N VAL A 84 10.29 -16.32 -9.24
CA VAL A 84 10.70 -16.25 -10.65
C VAL A 84 9.58 -16.75 -11.58
N ARG A 85 8.93 -17.86 -11.21
CA ARG A 85 7.82 -18.42 -11.97
C ARG A 85 6.62 -17.48 -12.01
N HIS A 86 6.20 -16.89 -10.88
CA HIS A 86 5.08 -15.95 -10.85
C HIS A 86 5.35 -14.74 -11.75
N ARG A 87 6.57 -14.21 -11.75
CA ARG A 87 6.97 -13.14 -12.67
C ARG A 87 6.84 -13.57 -14.14
N ALA A 88 7.32 -14.76 -14.48
CA ALA A 88 7.21 -15.30 -15.83
C ALA A 88 5.75 -15.53 -16.25
N ASP A 89 4.92 -16.09 -15.37
CA ASP A 89 3.50 -16.34 -15.60
C ASP A 89 2.75 -15.02 -15.86
N VAL A 90 2.97 -14.00 -15.02
CA VAL A 90 2.37 -12.67 -15.19
C VAL A 90 2.87 -12.01 -16.47
N ALA A 91 4.17 -12.06 -16.77
CA ALA A 91 4.73 -11.48 -17.99
C ALA A 91 4.20 -12.16 -19.28
N ALA A 92 3.93 -13.46 -19.22
CA ALA A 92 3.33 -14.22 -20.32
C ALA A 92 1.81 -14.00 -20.44
N SER A 93 1.17 -13.42 -19.44
CA SER A 93 -0.27 -13.24 -19.40
C SER A 93 -0.76 -12.21 -20.42
N SER A 94 -1.93 -12.49 -21.00
CA SER A 94 -2.56 -11.65 -22.00
C SER A 94 -4.08 -11.88 -22.03
N GLY A 95 -4.79 -11.06 -22.81
CA GLY A 95 -6.23 -11.17 -23.01
C GLY A 95 -7.06 -10.43 -21.95
N ARG A 96 -8.38 -10.47 -22.15
CA ARG A 96 -9.34 -9.65 -21.42
C ARG A 96 -9.31 -9.87 -19.90
N VAL A 97 -9.27 -11.12 -19.44
CA VAL A 97 -9.26 -11.42 -17.99
C VAL A 97 -8.01 -10.83 -17.33
N ALA A 98 -6.84 -11.01 -17.94
CA ALA A 98 -5.59 -10.47 -17.41
C ALA A 98 -5.60 -8.93 -17.38
N GLN A 99 -6.18 -8.29 -18.41
CA GLN A 99 -6.35 -6.84 -18.45
C GLN A 99 -7.37 -6.34 -17.41
N THR A 100 -8.49 -7.03 -17.24
CA THR A 100 -9.50 -6.70 -16.22
C THR A 100 -8.85 -6.72 -14.84
N LEU A 101 -8.11 -7.79 -14.49
CA LEU A 101 -7.39 -7.88 -13.22
C LEU A 101 -6.28 -6.85 -13.09
N GLY A 102 -5.42 -6.72 -14.11
CA GLY A 102 -4.28 -5.81 -14.11
C GLY A 102 -4.69 -4.37 -13.88
N ALA A 103 -5.84 -3.97 -14.42
CA ALA A 103 -6.39 -2.64 -14.26
C ALA A 103 -6.73 -2.28 -12.79
N HIS A 104 -6.84 -3.26 -11.88
CA HIS A 104 -7.00 -3.03 -10.43
C HIS A 104 -5.67 -2.87 -9.68
N PHE A 105 -4.51 -3.04 -10.30
CA PHE A 105 -3.23 -2.90 -9.61
C PHE A 105 -2.60 -1.53 -9.82
N MET A 106 -2.22 -0.89 -8.71
CA MET A 106 -1.34 0.27 -8.69
C MET A 106 -0.01 -0.14 -8.07
N VAL A 107 1.08 0.01 -8.82
CA VAL A 107 2.38 -0.53 -8.42
C VAL A 107 3.43 0.56 -8.25
N GLY A 108 4.23 0.43 -7.20
CA GLY A 108 5.51 1.14 -7.12
C GLY A 108 6.53 0.56 -8.10
N TYR A 109 7.69 1.20 -8.22
CA TYR A 109 8.79 0.71 -9.05
C TYR A 109 10.12 1.34 -8.63
N ASP A 110 11.23 0.72 -9.03
CA ASP A 110 12.58 1.32 -8.94
C ASP A 110 13.04 1.85 -10.31
N ASP A 111 12.84 1.10 -11.41
CA ASP A 111 13.06 1.55 -12.80
C ASP A 111 11.75 1.42 -13.59
N ALA A 112 11.33 2.50 -14.26
CA ALA A 112 10.09 2.50 -15.05
C ALA A 112 10.14 1.53 -16.23
N LYS A 113 11.33 1.16 -16.73
CA LYS A 113 11.49 0.17 -17.80
C LYS A 113 10.87 -1.17 -17.44
N ASP A 114 10.90 -1.55 -16.16
CA ASP A 114 10.29 -2.79 -15.66
C ASP A 114 8.77 -2.78 -15.81
N LEU A 115 8.17 -1.59 -15.93
CA LEU A 115 6.73 -1.41 -16.12
C LEU A 115 6.30 -1.32 -17.59
N HIS A 116 7.22 -1.13 -18.55
CA HIS A 116 6.86 -0.87 -19.94
C HIS A 116 5.98 -1.98 -20.54
N GLU A 117 6.38 -3.24 -20.38
CA GLU A 117 5.60 -4.38 -20.86
C GLU A 117 4.27 -4.54 -20.11
N LEU A 118 4.26 -4.29 -18.79
CA LEU A 118 3.04 -4.35 -17.99
C LEU A 118 2.03 -3.28 -18.42
N ALA A 119 2.50 -2.06 -18.69
CA ALA A 119 1.68 -0.95 -19.17
C ALA A 119 1.10 -1.27 -20.56
N ARG A 120 1.96 -1.70 -21.50
CA ARG A 120 1.58 -2.04 -22.88
C ARG A 120 0.58 -3.19 -22.96
N LYS A 121 0.70 -4.22 -22.12
CA LYS A 121 -0.22 -5.37 -22.10
C LYS A 121 -1.50 -5.11 -21.30
N GLY A 122 -1.52 -4.05 -20.51
CA GLY A 122 -2.63 -3.73 -19.62
C GLY A 122 -2.67 -4.50 -18.32
N LEU A 123 -1.51 -4.95 -17.86
CA LEU A 123 -1.37 -5.72 -16.62
C LEU A 123 -1.29 -4.82 -15.38
N ILE A 124 -1.26 -3.50 -15.53
CA ILE A 124 -1.36 -2.53 -14.44
C ILE A 124 -2.41 -1.45 -14.75
N GLY A 125 -3.05 -0.92 -13.71
CA GLY A 125 -4.02 0.17 -13.77
C GLY A 125 -3.43 1.53 -13.40
N GLY A 126 -2.36 1.53 -12.61
CA GLY A 126 -1.67 2.74 -12.20
C GLY A 126 -0.26 2.50 -11.70
N VAL A 127 0.44 3.60 -11.46
CA VAL A 127 1.77 3.63 -10.88
C VAL A 127 1.82 4.54 -9.68
N PHE A 128 2.63 4.17 -8.69
CA PHE A 128 2.83 4.95 -7.48
C PHE A 128 4.27 5.45 -7.38
N ILE A 129 4.42 6.76 -7.30
CA ILE A 129 5.69 7.47 -7.33
C ILE A 129 6.08 7.86 -5.91
N THR A 130 7.34 7.65 -5.57
CA THR A 130 7.88 7.87 -4.23
C THR A 130 9.13 8.74 -4.26
N GLY A 131 9.65 9.05 -3.07
CA GLY A 131 10.96 9.70 -2.91
C GLY A 131 12.12 8.98 -3.61
N ARG A 132 12.02 7.66 -3.83
CA ARG A 132 13.05 6.88 -4.56
C ARG A 132 13.08 7.25 -6.04
N ASN A 133 11.92 7.52 -6.62
CA ASN A 133 11.77 7.80 -8.05
C ASN A 133 12.16 9.24 -8.42
N VAL A 134 12.28 10.14 -7.44
CA VAL A 134 12.68 11.56 -7.65
C VAL A 134 14.12 11.86 -7.24
N LYS A 135 14.75 11.00 -6.44
CA LYS A 135 16.09 11.23 -5.91
C LYS A 135 17.11 11.40 -7.03
N GLY A 136 17.74 12.57 -7.10
CA GLY A 136 18.77 12.88 -8.10
C GLY A 136 18.23 13.14 -9.51
N ARG A 137 16.92 13.36 -9.66
CA ARG A 137 16.25 13.62 -10.94
C ARG A 137 15.63 15.01 -10.99
N THR A 138 15.36 15.48 -12.20
CA THR A 138 14.63 16.73 -12.43
C THR A 138 13.13 16.47 -12.65
N ALA A 139 12.31 17.52 -12.49
CA ALA A 139 10.89 17.46 -12.81
C ALA A 139 10.62 17.00 -14.26
N ALA A 140 11.47 17.45 -15.20
CA ALA A 140 11.39 17.06 -16.60
C ALA A 140 11.71 15.58 -16.81
N ASP A 141 12.62 14.98 -16.04
CA ASP A 141 12.92 13.55 -16.13
C ASP A 141 11.74 12.70 -15.70
N LEU A 142 11.11 13.07 -14.57
CA LEU A 142 9.93 12.35 -14.07
C LEU A 142 8.75 12.49 -15.03
N ARG A 143 8.52 13.72 -15.54
CA ARG A 143 7.44 13.98 -16.49
C ARG A 143 7.60 13.15 -17.77
N ARG A 144 8.81 13.11 -18.34
CA ARG A 144 9.10 12.27 -19.52
C ARG A 144 8.82 10.79 -19.25
N GLU A 145 9.26 10.28 -18.10
CA GLU A 145 9.03 8.87 -17.73
C GLU A 145 7.53 8.54 -17.63
N ILE A 146 6.73 9.43 -17.04
CA ILE A 146 5.28 9.27 -16.98
C ILE A 146 4.67 9.34 -18.39
N ASP A 147 5.08 10.32 -19.21
CA ASP A 147 4.60 10.47 -20.58
C ASP A 147 4.92 9.23 -21.45
N ASP A 148 6.10 8.61 -21.26
CA ASP A 148 6.49 7.37 -21.93
C ASP A 148 5.56 6.22 -21.56
N LEU A 149 5.27 6.02 -20.27
CA LEU A 149 4.31 5.00 -19.82
C LEU A 149 2.90 5.24 -20.36
N GLN A 150 2.47 6.51 -20.43
CA GLN A 150 1.16 6.87 -21.00
C GLN A 150 1.12 6.68 -22.52
N ALA A 151 2.23 6.93 -23.24
CA ALA A 151 2.35 6.67 -24.66
C ALA A 151 2.18 5.18 -24.98
N LEU A 152 2.84 4.30 -24.20
CA LEU A 152 2.69 2.85 -24.33
C LEU A 152 1.24 2.38 -24.17
N ARG A 153 0.49 2.98 -23.25
CA ARG A 153 -0.95 2.68 -23.06
C ARG A 153 -1.77 3.11 -24.27
N ARG A 154 -1.51 4.31 -24.77
CA ARG A 154 -2.20 4.89 -25.92
C ARG A 154 -1.96 4.08 -27.19
N GLU A 155 -0.72 3.69 -27.45
CA GLU A 155 -0.33 2.83 -28.58
C GLU A 155 -1.05 1.47 -28.52
N ALA A 156 -1.23 0.93 -27.32
CA ALA A 156 -1.95 -0.32 -27.09
C ALA A 156 -3.49 -0.18 -27.14
N GLY A 157 -4.03 1.04 -27.33
CA GLY A 157 -5.47 1.30 -27.28
C GLY A 157 -6.09 1.09 -25.88
N LEU A 158 -5.26 1.19 -24.84
CA LEU A 158 -5.65 0.98 -23.44
C LEU A 158 -5.91 2.33 -22.74
N PRO A 159 -6.74 2.34 -21.69
CA PRO A 159 -6.91 3.53 -20.87
C PRO A 159 -5.61 4.02 -20.23
N ALA A 160 -5.54 5.33 -19.97
CA ALA A 160 -4.41 5.95 -19.28
C ALA A 160 -4.16 5.30 -17.92
N LEU A 161 -2.89 5.27 -17.50
CA LEU A 161 -2.54 4.88 -16.13
C LEU A 161 -2.97 5.98 -15.16
N ILE A 162 -3.47 5.58 -13.99
CA ILE A 162 -3.59 6.48 -12.85
C ILE A 162 -2.19 6.64 -12.26
N VAL A 163 -1.72 7.87 -12.12
CA VAL A 163 -0.39 8.18 -11.59
C VAL A 163 -0.57 8.80 -10.21
N ALA A 164 -0.07 8.12 -9.17
CA ALA A 164 -0.29 8.51 -7.79
C ALA A 164 1.00 8.80 -7.01
N THR A 165 0.88 9.56 -5.93
CA THR A 165 1.96 9.86 -4.97
C THR A 165 1.36 10.19 -3.59
N ASP A 166 2.21 10.18 -2.55
CA ASP A 166 1.90 10.82 -1.26
C ASP A 166 2.50 12.24 -1.20
N GLN A 167 1.69 13.26 -1.45
CA GLN A 167 2.10 14.65 -1.30
C GLN A 167 1.10 15.39 -0.41
N GLU A 168 1.14 15.07 0.88
CA GLU A 168 0.26 15.63 1.92
C GLU A 168 0.66 17.04 2.34
N GLY A 169 1.95 17.36 2.20
CA GLY A 169 2.58 18.51 2.86
C GLY A 169 3.26 18.10 4.16
N GLY A 170 3.97 19.04 4.79
CA GLY A 170 4.63 18.80 6.08
C GLY A 170 5.62 17.63 6.04
N ALA A 171 5.44 16.63 6.91
CA ALA A 171 6.34 15.48 7.03
C ALA A 171 6.27 14.51 5.85
N VAL A 172 5.13 14.44 5.14
CA VAL A 172 4.91 13.54 4.00
C VAL A 172 4.82 14.37 2.72
N SER A 173 5.98 14.58 2.10
CA SER A 173 6.13 15.36 0.86
C SER A 173 7.07 14.63 -0.08
N ARG A 174 6.62 13.50 -0.64
CA ARG A 174 7.49 12.54 -1.33
C ARG A 174 8.17 13.10 -2.57
N LEU A 175 7.58 14.09 -3.23
CA LEU A 175 8.12 14.69 -4.44
C LEU A 175 8.93 15.96 -4.17
N SER A 176 9.11 16.37 -2.91
CA SER A 176 9.98 17.49 -2.57
C SER A 176 11.46 17.06 -2.53
N PRO A 177 12.42 17.91 -2.98
CA PRO A 177 12.26 19.31 -3.40
C PRO A 177 11.98 19.49 -4.90
N LEU A 178 11.68 18.43 -5.65
CA LEU A 178 11.41 18.52 -7.10
C LEU A 178 10.15 19.36 -7.38
N ILE A 179 9.19 19.36 -6.45
CA ILE A 179 8.17 20.41 -6.28
C ILE A 179 8.27 21.05 -4.89
N GLU A 180 7.65 22.22 -4.75
CA GLU A 180 7.61 22.97 -3.50
C GLU A 180 7.08 22.12 -2.34
N ARG A 181 7.79 22.19 -1.20
CA ARG A 181 7.34 21.57 0.04
C ARG A 181 6.40 22.53 0.76
N GLN A 182 5.10 22.28 0.65
CA GLN A 182 4.11 23.02 1.43
C GLN A 182 4.13 22.58 2.91
N PRO A 183 3.78 23.47 3.87
CA PRO A 183 3.61 23.09 5.27
C PRO A 183 2.47 22.08 5.44
N GLY A 184 2.37 21.43 6.60
CA GLY A 184 1.25 20.51 6.87
C GLY A 184 -0.09 21.24 6.80
N LEU A 185 -1.13 20.60 6.28
CA LEU A 185 -2.43 21.26 6.07
C LEU A 185 -3.04 21.81 7.38
N SER A 186 -2.68 21.23 8.53
CA SER A 186 -3.08 21.72 9.85
C SER A 186 -2.58 23.13 10.19
N THR A 187 -1.49 23.62 9.57
CA THR A 187 -0.96 24.96 9.87
C THR A 187 -1.89 26.07 9.38
N LEU A 188 -2.87 25.74 8.53
CA LEU A 188 -3.93 26.68 8.16
C LEU A 188 -4.80 27.09 9.35
N LEU A 189 -4.81 26.29 10.42
CA LEU A 189 -5.55 26.53 11.66
C LEU A 189 -4.75 27.30 12.72
N ASP A 190 -3.47 27.60 12.48
CA ASP A 190 -2.62 28.31 13.45
C ASP A 190 -3.04 29.78 13.62
N ALA A 191 -3.79 30.32 12.65
CA ALA A 191 -4.37 31.66 12.71
C ALA A 191 -5.89 31.57 12.90
N ASP A 192 -6.40 32.30 13.90
CA ASP A 192 -7.85 32.48 14.07
C ASP A 192 -8.38 33.40 12.97
N VAL A 193 -8.98 32.80 11.95
CA VAL A 193 -9.52 33.50 10.78
C VAL A 193 -10.99 33.12 10.57
N PRO A 194 -11.81 34.01 9.98
CA PRO A 194 -13.19 33.67 9.65
C PRO A 194 -13.30 32.41 8.78
N GLU A 195 -14.39 31.67 8.92
CA GLU A 195 -14.63 30.41 8.21
C GLU A 195 -14.42 30.52 6.68
N ALA A 196 -14.94 31.59 6.07
CA ALA A 196 -14.79 31.85 4.63
C ALA A 196 -13.33 32.09 4.21
N GLU A 197 -12.52 32.70 5.08
CA GLU A 197 -11.09 32.90 4.86
C GLU A 197 -10.34 31.56 4.91
N LEU A 198 -10.65 30.72 5.90
CA LEU A 198 -10.05 29.40 6.04
C LEU A 198 -10.33 28.53 4.81
N THR A 199 -11.59 28.47 4.36
CA THR A 199 -12.00 27.77 3.14
C THR A 199 -11.21 28.26 1.93
N ARG A 200 -11.06 29.59 1.76
CA ARG A 200 -10.30 30.16 0.64
C ARG A 200 -8.82 29.77 0.69
N ARG A 201 -8.21 29.76 1.88
CA ARG A 201 -6.80 29.37 2.06
C ARG A 201 -6.59 27.88 1.79
N ALA A 202 -7.47 27.02 2.28
CA ALA A 202 -7.42 25.57 2.02
C ALA A 202 -7.59 25.25 0.52
N HIS A 203 -8.52 25.93 -0.16
CA HIS A 203 -8.65 25.81 -1.61
C HIS A 203 -7.39 26.30 -2.35
N ALA A 204 -6.81 27.44 -1.96
CA ALA A 204 -5.59 27.94 -2.58
C ALA A 204 -4.39 26.99 -2.40
N TYR A 205 -4.26 26.40 -1.21
CA TYR A 205 -3.28 25.36 -0.90
C TYR A 205 -3.46 24.15 -1.82
N GLY A 206 -4.69 23.64 -1.91
CA GLY A 206 -5.04 22.51 -2.79
C GLY A 206 -4.72 22.81 -4.24
N ALA A 207 -5.10 23.98 -4.75
CA ALA A 207 -4.85 24.37 -6.13
C ALA A 207 -3.36 24.54 -6.45
N GLN A 208 -2.56 25.06 -5.51
CA GLN A 208 -1.09 25.12 -5.66
C GLN A 208 -0.48 23.72 -5.70
N GLN A 209 -0.93 22.82 -4.81
CA GLN A 209 -0.47 21.44 -4.78
C GLN A 209 -0.84 20.72 -6.09
N GLY A 210 -2.08 20.89 -6.54
CA GLY A 210 -2.63 20.28 -7.74
C GLY A 210 -1.89 20.71 -9.00
N ARG A 211 -1.65 22.02 -9.19
CA ARG A 211 -0.85 22.51 -10.33
C ARG A 211 0.56 21.94 -10.36
N SER A 212 1.20 21.81 -9.19
CA SER A 212 2.56 21.25 -9.11
C SER A 212 2.58 19.76 -9.43
N LEU A 213 1.54 19.02 -9.03
CA LEU A 213 1.38 17.60 -9.30
C LEU A 213 1.02 17.32 -10.77
N ASP A 214 0.06 18.06 -11.35
CA ASP A 214 -0.34 17.93 -12.75
C ASP A 214 0.82 18.27 -13.70
N ALA A 215 1.66 19.26 -13.36
CA ALA A 215 2.86 19.58 -14.13
C ALA A 215 3.81 18.37 -14.30
N LEU A 216 3.85 17.48 -13.30
CA LEU A 216 4.61 16.23 -13.34
C LEU A 216 3.85 15.10 -14.04
N GLY A 217 2.54 15.22 -14.27
CA GLY A 217 1.69 14.16 -14.82
C GLY A 217 1.06 13.27 -13.73
N ILE A 218 1.10 13.69 -12.46
CA ILE A 218 0.38 13.02 -11.37
C ILE A 218 -1.12 13.33 -11.52
N THR A 219 -1.96 12.31 -11.38
CA THR A 219 -3.42 12.45 -11.53
C THR A 219 -4.19 12.17 -10.24
N LEU A 220 -3.56 11.50 -9.27
CA LEU A 220 -4.15 11.16 -7.97
C LEU A 220 -3.15 11.48 -6.85
N ASN A 221 -3.58 12.22 -5.84
CA ASN A 221 -2.79 12.45 -4.65
C ASN A 221 -3.37 11.64 -3.49
N PHE A 222 -2.54 10.91 -2.76
CA PHE A 222 -2.94 10.27 -1.52
C PHE A 222 -2.90 11.28 -0.37
N SER A 223 -3.83 12.24 -0.43
CA SER A 223 -4.03 13.35 0.49
C SER A 223 -5.42 13.92 0.22
N PRO A 224 -6.14 14.46 1.23
CA PRO A 224 -5.70 14.75 2.59
C PRO A 224 -5.87 13.58 3.55
N VAL A 225 -5.10 13.64 4.63
CA VAL A 225 -5.35 12.83 5.83
C VAL A 225 -6.55 13.45 6.55
N VAL A 226 -7.65 12.69 6.60
CA VAL A 226 -8.88 13.08 7.29
C VAL A 226 -9.13 12.27 8.56
N ASP A 227 -8.16 11.43 8.94
CA ASP A 227 -8.05 10.92 10.30
C ASP A 227 -8.04 12.09 11.30
N LEU A 228 -8.76 11.93 12.40
CA LEU A 228 -8.87 12.98 13.41
C LEU A 228 -7.69 12.95 14.38
N ARG A 229 -7.21 14.15 14.73
CA ARG A 229 -6.17 14.33 15.75
C ARG A 229 -6.70 13.83 17.09
N THR A 230 -5.89 13.04 17.78
CA THR A 230 -6.25 12.38 19.03
C THR A 230 -5.73 13.13 20.25
N GLY A 231 -4.71 13.98 20.05
CA GLY A 231 -3.98 14.67 21.12
C GLY A 231 -3.03 13.74 21.89
N ARG A 232 -2.79 12.52 21.39
CA ARG A 232 -1.88 11.56 22.01
C ARG A 232 -0.48 11.74 21.41
N ALA A 233 0.54 11.54 22.24
CA ALA A 233 1.88 11.36 21.70
C ALA A 233 1.91 10.06 20.87
N PRO A 234 2.68 9.99 19.77
CA PRO A 234 2.89 8.75 19.05
C PRO A 234 3.25 7.64 20.02
N GLY A 235 2.58 6.49 19.90
CA GLY A 235 2.93 5.32 20.70
C GLY A 235 4.41 4.97 20.51
N LYS A 236 5.02 4.32 21.50
CA LYS A 236 6.44 3.89 21.42
C LYS A 236 6.77 3.08 20.14
N TRP A 237 5.75 2.48 19.53
CA TRP A 237 5.84 1.62 18.35
C TRP A 237 5.16 2.21 17.10
N ASP A 238 4.73 3.48 17.15
CA ASP A 238 4.21 4.22 16.00
C ASP A 238 5.32 5.02 15.32
N PHE A 239 5.99 4.39 14.36
CA PHE A 239 7.13 4.96 13.67
C PHE A 239 6.75 5.65 12.36
N HIS A 240 5.68 5.18 11.73
CA HIS A 240 5.31 5.57 10.38
C HIS A 240 3.92 6.19 10.28
N THR A 241 2.96 5.78 11.11
CA THR A 241 1.57 6.24 10.99
C THR A 241 1.46 7.69 11.46
N ARG A 242 1.91 7.99 12.70
CA ARG A 242 2.07 9.33 13.30
C ARG A 242 0.92 10.30 12.98
N ILE A 243 -0.32 9.83 13.16
CA ILE A 243 -1.54 10.57 12.75
C ILE A 243 -1.61 11.96 13.36
N ASP A 244 -1.26 12.12 14.63
CA ASP A 244 -1.36 13.43 15.30
C ASP A 244 -0.53 14.54 14.62
N GLU A 245 0.55 14.17 13.91
CA GLU A 245 1.41 15.11 13.17
C GLU A 245 0.89 15.42 11.75
N ARG A 246 0.00 14.56 11.22
CA ARG A 246 -0.52 14.62 9.85
C ARG A 246 -1.97 15.10 9.79
N ALA A 247 -2.72 14.84 10.86
CA ALA A 247 -4.13 15.18 10.99
C ALA A 247 -4.35 16.69 11.01
N ILE A 248 -5.40 17.13 10.31
CA ILE A 248 -5.79 18.54 10.21
C ILE A 248 -6.21 19.08 11.58
N SER A 249 -7.20 18.44 12.20
CA SER A 249 -7.79 18.84 13.48
C SER A 249 -8.35 17.62 14.25
N ALA A 250 -8.69 17.82 15.52
CA ALA A 250 -9.49 16.87 16.30
C ALA A 250 -11.00 17.05 16.05
N ASP A 251 -11.41 18.21 15.52
CA ASP A 251 -12.81 18.50 15.21
C ASP A 251 -13.19 17.91 13.84
N PRO A 252 -14.19 17.00 13.78
CA PRO A 252 -14.65 16.40 12.53
C PRO A 252 -15.20 17.42 11.52
N ALA A 253 -15.93 18.44 11.97
CA ALA A 253 -16.52 19.44 11.08
C ALA A 253 -15.45 20.35 10.48
N LEU A 254 -14.48 20.78 11.30
CA LEU A 254 -13.35 21.58 10.83
C LEU A 254 -12.46 20.78 9.86
N THR A 255 -12.22 19.50 10.15
CA THR A 255 -11.49 18.59 9.26
C THR A 255 -12.20 18.45 7.91
N ALA A 256 -13.52 18.22 7.92
CA ALA A 256 -14.32 18.12 6.71
C ALA A 256 -14.29 19.41 5.87
N GLN A 257 -14.42 20.58 6.51
CA GLN A 257 -14.38 21.89 5.85
C GLN A 257 -13.05 22.11 5.11
N VAL A 258 -11.92 21.93 5.82
CA VAL A 258 -10.58 22.14 5.25
C VAL A 258 -10.29 21.10 4.16
N ALA A 259 -10.62 19.83 4.40
CA ALA A 259 -10.40 18.76 3.43
C ALA A 259 -11.23 18.97 2.16
N LEU A 260 -12.50 19.36 2.25
CA LEU A 260 -13.35 19.62 1.09
C LEU A 260 -12.80 20.76 0.24
N ALA A 261 -12.42 21.88 0.88
CA ALA A 261 -11.84 23.01 0.17
C ALA A 261 -10.51 22.64 -0.50
N TYR A 262 -9.66 21.88 0.19
CA TYR A 262 -8.41 21.34 -0.35
C TYR A 262 -8.65 20.45 -1.58
N GLU A 263 -9.60 19.52 -1.50
CA GLU A 263 -9.98 18.63 -2.60
C GLU A 263 -10.47 19.41 -3.82
N GLN A 264 -11.37 20.37 -3.63
CA GLN A 264 -11.85 21.24 -4.71
C GLN A 264 -10.69 22.04 -5.34
N GLY A 265 -9.73 22.45 -4.52
CA GLY A 265 -8.48 23.06 -4.98
C GLY A 265 -7.68 22.13 -5.88
N LEU A 266 -7.41 20.89 -5.46
CA LEU A 266 -6.73 19.88 -6.28
C LEU A 266 -7.47 19.65 -7.60
N GLU A 267 -8.79 19.47 -7.53
CA GLU A 267 -9.65 19.18 -8.67
C GLU A 267 -9.65 20.31 -9.70
N SER A 268 -9.59 21.57 -9.24
CA SER A 268 -9.45 22.74 -10.12
C SER A 268 -8.18 22.71 -10.98
N ALA A 269 -7.20 21.88 -10.62
CA ALA A 269 -5.95 21.67 -11.36
C ALA A 269 -5.89 20.29 -12.06
N GLY A 270 -6.99 19.53 -12.10
CA GLY A 270 -7.05 18.21 -12.78
C GLY A 270 -6.43 17.05 -11.98
N VAL A 271 -6.21 17.22 -10.68
CA VAL A 271 -5.73 16.18 -9.77
C VAL A 271 -6.84 15.85 -8.77
N ARG A 272 -7.12 14.58 -8.50
CA ARG A 272 -8.01 14.20 -7.40
C ARG A 272 -7.21 13.87 -6.16
N GLY A 273 -7.75 14.17 -4.98
CA GLY A 273 -7.21 13.66 -3.74
C GLY A 273 -7.82 12.32 -3.33
N THR A 274 -7.38 11.84 -2.17
CA THR A 274 -7.80 10.56 -1.59
C THR A 274 -7.88 10.72 -0.08
N LEU A 275 -9.10 10.61 0.44
CA LEU A 275 -9.40 10.66 1.86
C LEU A 275 -8.81 9.42 2.54
N LYS A 276 -7.93 9.62 3.53
CA LYS A 276 -7.27 8.51 4.21
C LYS A 276 -7.15 8.70 5.72
N HIS A 277 -7.14 7.62 6.52
CA HIS A 277 -7.22 6.20 6.13
C HIS A 277 -8.51 5.60 6.70
N PHE A 278 -9.51 5.33 5.87
CA PHE A 278 -10.78 4.77 6.33
C PHE A 278 -10.55 3.39 6.98
N PRO A 279 -11.06 3.10 8.19
CA PRO A 279 -12.22 3.69 8.87
C PRO A 279 -11.92 4.84 9.85
N GLY A 280 -10.75 5.46 9.76
CA GLY A 280 -10.25 6.41 10.75
C GLY A 280 -9.26 5.75 11.69
N LEU A 281 -8.03 6.28 11.74
CA LEU A 281 -6.94 5.73 12.55
C LEU A 281 -6.82 6.36 13.95
N GLY A 282 -7.66 7.35 14.29
CA GLY A 282 -7.59 8.05 15.58
C GLY A 282 -7.80 7.15 16.81
N GLY A 283 -8.54 6.05 16.67
CA GLY A 283 -8.73 5.06 17.74
C GLY A 283 -7.69 3.93 17.76
N VAL A 284 -6.77 3.88 16.78
CA VAL A 284 -5.78 2.81 16.62
C VAL A 284 -4.48 3.21 17.32
N THR A 285 -3.88 2.26 18.07
CA THR A 285 -2.62 2.51 18.80
C THR A 285 -1.41 1.81 18.18
N GLU A 286 -1.67 0.89 17.27
CA GLU A 286 -0.71 0.05 16.58
C GLU A 286 -0.30 0.67 15.24
N ASP A 287 0.98 0.54 14.88
CA ASP A 287 1.45 0.93 13.55
C ASP A 287 1.11 -0.18 12.54
N THR A 288 0.17 0.11 11.65
CA THR A 288 -0.32 -0.86 10.64
C THR A 288 0.75 -1.31 9.66
N HIS A 289 1.86 -0.56 9.55
CA HIS A 289 3.03 -0.96 8.77
C HIS A 289 3.67 -2.26 9.29
N HIS A 290 3.50 -2.57 10.58
CA HIS A 290 4.16 -3.69 11.25
C HIS A 290 3.18 -4.66 11.91
N PHE A 291 2.06 -4.15 12.44
CA PHE A 291 1.17 -4.92 13.32
C PHE A 291 -0.27 -4.89 12.85
N ALA A 292 -1.03 -5.94 13.16
CA ALA A 292 -2.48 -5.91 13.00
C ALA A 292 -3.09 -4.84 13.91
N ALA A 293 -4.03 -4.07 13.37
CA ALA A 293 -4.74 -3.03 14.11
C ALA A 293 -6.23 -3.38 14.25
N THR A 294 -6.80 -3.03 15.40
CA THR A 294 -8.24 -3.20 15.67
C THR A 294 -8.81 -1.91 16.23
N LEU A 295 -9.82 -1.37 15.56
CA LEU A 295 -10.58 -0.22 16.02
C LEU A 295 -11.75 -0.71 16.88
N ARG A 296 -11.65 -0.50 18.19
CA ARG A 296 -12.64 -0.93 19.18
C ARG A 296 -13.70 0.12 19.50
N THR A 297 -13.59 1.30 18.89
CA THR A 297 -14.59 2.36 19.01
C THR A 297 -15.93 1.87 18.45
N PRO A 298 -17.05 2.07 19.16
CA PRO A 298 -18.37 1.66 18.67
C PRO A 298 -18.71 2.31 17.32
N VAL A 299 -19.34 1.57 16.43
CA VAL A 299 -19.72 2.02 15.09
C VAL A 299 -20.62 3.25 15.14
N ALA A 300 -21.55 3.30 16.10
CA ALA A 300 -22.42 4.46 16.29
C ALA A 300 -21.62 5.74 16.58
N GLN A 301 -20.51 5.63 17.33
CA GLN A 301 -19.64 6.77 17.61
C GLN A 301 -18.80 7.14 16.38
N LEU A 302 -18.20 6.15 15.70
CA LEU A 302 -17.44 6.37 14.47
C LEU A 302 -18.28 7.09 13.42
N ALA A 303 -19.53 6.66 13.23
CA ALA A 303 -20.46 7.24 12.26
C ALA A 303 -20.72 8.74 12.49
N THR A 304 -20.76 9.19 13.74
CA THR A 304 -21.02 10.61 14.08
C THR A 304 -19.74 11.44 14.24
N HIS A 305 -18.57 10.80 14.22
CA HIS A 305 -17.29 11.43 14.56
C HIS A 305 -16.25 11.14 13.46
N ASP A 306 -15.46 10.07 13.59
CA ASP A 306 -14.35 9.72 12.69
C ASP A 306 -14.74 9.59 11.21
N TRP A 307 -15.97 9.15 10.92
CA TRP A 307 -16.45 8.98 9.55
C TRP A 307 -17.01 10.25 8.93
N LYS A 308 -17.28 11.29 9.73
CA LYS A 308 -17.90 12.53 9.25
C LYS A 308 -17.08 13.22 8.15
N PRO A 309 -15.74 13.38 8.26
CA PRO A 309 -14.94 13.91 7.15
C PRO A 309 -14.99 13.06 5.88
N PHE A 310 -14.97 11.73 6.02
CA PHE A 310 -15.07 10.83 4.87
C PHE A 310 -16.41 11.00 4.15
N GLN A 311 -17.51 11.03 4.90
CA GLN A 311 -18.86 11.16 4.36
C GLN A 311 -19.10 12.55 3.75
N ASP A 312 -18.74 13.62 4.44
CA ASP A 312 -19.03 14.98 4.02
C ASP A 312 -18.21 15.36 2.78
N VAL A 313 -16.93 15.00 2.75
CA VAL A 313 -16.06 15.33 1.61
C VAL A 313 -16.41 14.49 0.38
N SER A 314 -16.55 13.17 0.53
CA SER A 314 -16.83 12.28 -0.62
C SER A 314 -18.20 12.49 -1.28
N LYS A 315 -19.17 13.10 -0.58
CA LYS A 315 -20.45 13.51 -1.16
C LYS A 315 -20.35 14.78 -2.01
N ASN A 316 -19.35 15.61 -1.77
CA ASN A 316 -19.23 16.96 -2.32
C ASN A 316 -17.96 17.17 -3.18
N SER A 317 -17.20 16.10 -3.44
CA SER A 317 -16.04 16.08 -4.34
C SER A 317 -15.92 14.74 -5.06
N GLY A 318 -15.00 14.65 -6.01
CA GLY A 318 -14.59 13.42 -6.69
C GLY A 318 -13.51 12.63 -5.96
N ALA A 319 -13.20 12.97 -4.70
CA ALA A 319 -12.14 12.34 -3.92
C ALA A 319 -12.29 10.81 -3.86
N ALA A 320 -11.16 10.10 -3.97
CA ALA A 320 -11.10 8.68 -3.66
C ALA A 320 -11.13 8.46 -2.14
N ILE A 321 -11.37 7.22 -1.70
CA ILE A 321 -11.19 6.81 -0.30
C ILE A 321 -10.16 5.69 -0.23
N MET A 322 -9.14 5.88 0.60
CA MET A 322 -8.17 4.84 0.92
C MET A 322 -8.66 4.02 2.12
N LEU A 323 -8.71 2.70 1.94
CA LEU A 323 -9.09 1.73 2.95
C LEU A 323 -7.85 1.21 3.68
N GLY A 324 -7.73 1.54 4.96
CA GLY A 324 -6.67 1.06 5.84
C GLY A 324 -6.80 -0.42 6.20
N HIS A 325 -5.73 -0.97 6.77
CA HIS A 325 -5.66 -2.36 7.22
C HIS A 325 -6.09 -2.52 8.69
N VAL A 326 -7.29 -2.03 9.00
CA VAL A 326 -7.83 -2.01 10.38
C VAL A 326 -9.11 -2.84 10.48
N VAL A 327 -9.15 -3.74 11.46
CA VAL A 327 -10.34 -4.54 11.80
C VAL A 327 -11.31 -3.69 12.61
N VAL A 328 -12.59 -3.70 12.23
CA VAL A 328 -13.68 -3.05 12.98
C VAL A 328 -14.64 -4.15 13.44
N PRO A 329 -14.48 -4.71 14.67
CA PRO A 329 -15.17 -5.94 15.05
C PRO A 329 -16.69 -5.89 14.99
N GLU A 330 -17.29 -4.72 15.24
CA GLU A 330 -18.75 -4.52 15.15
C GLU A 330 -19.29 -4.63 13.71
N LEU A 331 -18.44 -4.44 12.69
CA LEU A 331 -18.79 -4.62 11.28
C LEU A 331 -18.30 -5.98 10.75
N ASP A 332 -17.03 -6.26 10.99
CA ASP A 332 -16.34 -7.46 10.54
C ASP A 332 -15.13 -7.76 11.44
N ALA A 333 -15.25 -8.81 12.27
CA ALA A 333 -14.18 -9.25 13.16
C ALA A 333 -13.07 -10.03 12.43
N ASP A 334 -13.36 -10.54 11.23
CA ASP A 334 -12.48 -11.46 10.51
C ASP A 334 -11.58 -10.75 9.50
N TYR A 335 -11.96 -9.56 9.03
CA TYR A 335 -11.24 -8.87 7.98
C TYR A 335 -11.10 -7.36 8.25
N PRO A 336 -9.94 -6.76 7.94
CA PRO A 336 -9.79 -5.32 7.97
C PRO A 336 -10.63 -4.64 6.89
N ALA A 337 -10.87 -3.33 7.04
CA ALA A 337 -11.71 -2.52 6.13
C ALA A 337 -11.34 -2.69 4.65
N SER A 338 -10.05 -2.73 4.33
CA SER A 338 -9.50 -2.96 2.99
C SER A 338 -9.86 -4.30 2.34
N PHE A 339 -10.23 -5.32 3.13
CA PHE A 339 -10.58 -6.67 2.65
C PHE A 339 -12.03 -7.05 2.94
N SER A 340 -12.74 -6.24 3.72
CA SER A 340 -14.06 -6.59 4.22
C SER A 340 -15.14 -6.26 3.21
N ARG A 341 -15.75 -7.30 2.64
CA ARG A 341 -16.93 -7.16 1.78
C ARG A 341 -18.09 -6.48 2.50
N LYS A 342 -18.26 -6.70 3.81
CA LYS A 342 -19.31 -6.04 4.60
C LYS A 342 -19.09 -4.53 4.63
N ILE A 343 -17.88 -4.11 4.96
CA ILE A 343 -17.53 -2.69 5.01
C ILE A 343 -17.61 -2.05 3.61
N VAL A 344 -17.04 -2.67 2.59
CA VAL A 344 -17.05 -2.07 1.25
C VAL A 344 -18.45 -2.08 0.64
N HIS A 345 -19.13 -3.22 0.56
CA HIS A 345 -20.42 -3.30 -0.13
C HIS A 345 -21.58 -2.75 0.68
N GLN A 346 -21.70 -3.11 1.96
CA GLN A 346 -22.89 -2.78 2.75
C GLN A 346 -22.80 -1.34 3.25
N LEU A 347 -21.66 -0.95 3.85
CA LEU A 347 -21.49 0.39 4.39
C LEU A 347 -21.15 1.43 3.31
N ILE A 348 -19.99 1.30 2.64
CA ILE A 348 -19.49 2.37 1.76
C ILE A 348 -20.30 2.46 0.45
N ARG A 349 -20.50 1.34 -0.26
CA ARG A 349 -21.27 1.32 -1.51
C ARG A 349 -22.78 1.38 -1.28
N GLY A 350 -23.26 0.78 -0.19
CA GLY A 350 -24.68 0.66 0.14
C GLY A 350 -25.18 1.87 0.93
N GLU A 351 -24.96 1.88 2.24
CA GLU A 351 -25.49 2.90 3.16
C GLU A 351 -25.02 4.32 2.82
N TRP A 352 -23.74 4.51 2.48
CA TRP A 352 -23.20 5.82 2.11
C TRP A 352 -23.46 6.16 0.64
N GLY A 353 -23.75 5.16 -0.19
CA GLY A 353 -23.96 5.31 -1.62
C GLY A 353 -22.72 5.76 -2.41
N PHE A 354 -21.51 5.70 -1.83
CA PHE A 354 -20.30 6.22 -2.46
C PHE A 354 -19.93 5.43 -3.72
N GLN A 355 -19.88 6.09 -4.88
CA GLN A 355 -19.54 5.49 -6.17
C GLN A 355 -18.18 5.95 -6.72
N GLY A 356 -17.38 6.69 -5.94
CA GLY A 356 -16.03 7.08 -6.31
C GLY A 356 -15.01 5.94 -6.15
N LEU A 357 -13.73 6.26 -6.28
CA LEU A 357 -12.66 5.27 -6.23
C LEU A 357 -12.39 4.78 -4.81
N LEU A 358 -12.29 3.46 -4.67
CA LEU A 358 -11.76 2.80 -3.48
C LEU A 358 -10.38 2.24 -3.77
N VAL A 359 -9.42 2.63 -2.93
CA VAL A 359 -8.01 2.23 -3.03
C VAL A 359 -7.64 1.52 -1.72
N THR A 360 -6.94 0.40 -1.75
CA THR A 360 -6.36 -0.12 -0.50
C THR A 360 -5.17 0.73 -0.06
N ASP A 361 -4.89 0.77 1.24
CA ASP A 361 -3.52 1.05 1.69
C ASP A 361 -2.56 -0.04 1.16
N ASP A 362 -1.24 0.16 1.31
CA ASP A 362 -0.23 -0.71 0.71
C ASP A 362 -0.32 -2.16 1.24
N LEU A 363 -0.66 -3.10 0.36
CA LEU A 363 -0.82 -4.52 0.71
C LEU A 363 0.47 -5.19 1.22
N THR A 364 1.62 -4.53 1.06
CA THR A 364 2.90 -4.99 1.62
C THR A 364 3.12 -4.57 3.09
N MET A 365 2.20 -3.80 3.68
CA MET A 365 2.21 -3.48 5.11
C MET A 365 1.90 -4.71 5.96
N GLY A 366 2.52 -4.81 7.14
CA GLY A 366 2.38 -5.97 8.03
C GLY A 366 0.94 -6.33 8.40
N ALA A 367 0.06 -5.34 8.62
CA ALA A 367 -1.36 -5.57 8.91
C ALA A 367 -2.13 -6.31 7.79
N ALA A 368 -1.67 -6.17 6.54
CA ALA A 368 -2.17 -6.87 5.36
C ALA A 368 -1.38 -8.15 5.09
N TYR A 369 -0.06 -8.00 4.89
CA TYR A 369 0.85 -9.03 4.41
C TYR A 369 0.89 -10.25 5.33
N ASN A 370 0.85 -10.04 6.66
CA ASN A 370 0.87 -11.13 7.64
C ASN A 370 -0.42 -11.97 7.64
N ARG A 371 -1.49 -11.49 6.99
CA ARG A 371 -2.73 -12.26 6.74
C ARG A 371 -2.67 -13.07 5.43
N GLY A 372 -1.53 -13.03 4.74
CA GLY A 372 -1.25 -13.69 3.47
C GLY A 372 -1.58 -12.81 2.26
N LEU A 373 -0.57 -12.49 1.45
CA LEU A 373 -0.72 -11.62 0.27
C LEU A 373 -1.77 -12.11 -0.74
N CYS A 374 -1.79 -13.41 -1.06
CA CYS A 374 -2.84 -13.97 -1.94
C CYS A 374 -4.24 -13.73 -1.37
N ASN A 375 -4.41 -13.98 -0.07
CA ASN A 375 -5.69 -13.82 0.61
C ASN A 375 -6.11 -12.34 0.64
N ALA A 376 -5.19 -11.43 1.00
CA ALA A 376 -5.43 -9.99 0.97
C ALA A 376 -5.85 -9.51 -0.43
N THR A 377 -5.14 -9.93 -1.47
CA THR A 377 -5.43 -9.57 -2.87
C THR A 377 -6.81 -10.06 -3.31
N ILE A 378 -7.10 -11.35 -3.13
CA ILE A 378 -8.36 -11.95 -3.56
C ILE A 378 -9.53 -11.34 -2.79
N ARG A 379 -9.39 -11.11 -1.49
CA ARG A 379 -10.45 -10.54 -0.65
C ARG A 379 -10.69 -9.06 -0.97
N ALA A 380 -9.67 -8.26 -1.22
CA ALA A 380 -9.85 -6.86 -1.64
C ALA A 380 -10.60 -6.77 -2.97
N LEU A 381 -10.23 -7.62 -3.95
CA LEU A 381 -10.94 -7.70 -5.24
C LEU A 381 -12.40 -8.17 -5.06
N ASP A 382 -12.64 -9.23 -4.29
CA ASP A 382 -13.98 -9.75 -4.00
C ASP A 382 -14.85 -8.77 -3.18
N ALA A 383 -14.21 -7.94 -2.34
CA ALA A 383 -14.87 -6.85 -1.64
C ALA A 383 -15.24 -5.67 -2.57
N GLY A 384 -14.78 -5.66 -3.82
CA GLY A 384 -15.11 -4.61 -4.79
C GLY A 384 -14.28 -3.34 -4.64
N VAL A 385 -13.07 -3.44 -4.08
CA VAL A 385 -12.07 -2.36 -4.10
C VAL A 385 -11.59 -2.15 -5.54
N ASP A 386 -11.43 -0.90 -5.97
CA ASP A 386 -11.14 -0.57 -7.36
C ASP A 386 -9.64 -0.57 -7.68
N LEU A 387 -8.80 -0.24 -6.70
CA LEU A 387 -7.34 -0.21 -6.84
C LEU A 387 -6.67 -0.84 -5.63
N LEU A 388 -5.80 -1.81 -5.87
CA LEU A 388 -4.94 -2.46 -4.90
C LEU A 388 -3.55 -1.84 -5.02
N LEU A 389 -3.09 -1.22 -3.93
CA LEU A 389 -1.78 -0.59 -3.87
C LEU A 389 -0.72 -1.60 -3.45
N ILE A 390 0.34 -1.74 -4.24
CA ILE A 390 1.56 -2.49 -3.90
C ILE A 390 2.75 -1.59 -4.19
N ALA A 391 3.15 -0.80 -3.19
CA ALA A 391 4.05 0.33 -3.39
C ALA A 391 5.47 0.09 -2.88
N PHE A 392 5.62 -0.34 -1.62
CA PHE A 392 6.92 -0.46 -0.98
C PHE A 392 7.76 -1.57 -1.61
N ASP A 393 7.32 -2.83 -1.47
CA ASP A 393 7.94 -3.99 -2.13
C ASP A 393 7.20 -4.35 -3.41
N HIS A 394 7.43 -3.57 -4.47
CA HIS A 394 6.73 -3.72 -5.75
C HIS A 394 6.91 -5.09 -6.42
N ASP A 395 7.94 -5.87 -6.05
CA ASP A 395 8.10 -7.24 -6.54
C ASP A 395 6.92 -8.15 -6.12
N LYS A 396 6.24 -7.82 -5.03
CA LYS A 396 5.06 -8.55 -4.55
C LYS A 396 3.85 -8.41 -5.46
N TYR A 397 3.87 -7.47 -6.40
CA TYR A 397 2.85 -7.39 -7.45
C TYR A 397 2.73 -8.69 -8.24
N PHE A 398 3.86 -9.34 -8.58
CA PHE A 398 3.83 -10.57 -9.39
C PHE A 398 3.17 -11.72 -8.63
N ASP A 399 3.43 -11.85 -7.33
CA ASP A 399 2.77 -12.83 -6.47
C ASP A 399 1.26 -12.52 -6.40
N ALA A 400 0.89 -11.27 -6.11
CA ALA A 400 -0.51 -10.85 -6.00
C ALA A 400 -1.30 -11.08 -7.30
N MET A 401 -0.76 -10.66 -8.44
CA MET A 401 -1.38 -10.83 -9.75
C MET A 401 -1.51 -12.32 -10.12
N HIS A 402 -0.49 -13.13 -9.84
CA HIS A 402 -0.57 -14.58 -10.00
C HIS A 402 -1.72 -15.18 -9.15
N CYS A 403 -1.85 -14.80 -7.87
CA CYS A 403 -2.95 -15.26 -7.02
C CYS A 403 -4.32 -14.85 -7.58
N ALA A 404 -4.46 -13.61 -8.06
CA ALA A 404 -5.69 -13.10 -8.66
C ALA A 404 -6.08 -13.86 -9.92
N GLN A 405 -5.12 -14.16 -10.79
CA GLN A 405 -5.35 -14.97 -11.99
C GLN A 405 -5.79 -16.40 -11.65
N GLN A 406 -5.12 -17.03 -10.69
CA GLN A 406 -5.49 -18.37 -10.22
C GLN A 406 -6.89 -18.38 -9.57
N ALA A 407 -7.28 -17.30 -8.90
CA ALA A 407 -8.62 -17.16 -8.32
C ALA A 407 -9.69 -16.95 -9.40
N ALA A 408 -9.41 -16.13 -10.42
CA ALA A 408 -10.30 -15.94 -11.56
C ALA A 408 -10.50 -17.24 -12.36
N GLN A 409 -9.43 -18.00 -12.60
CA GLN A 409 -9.50 -19.31 -13.28
C GLN A 409 -10.36 -20.33 -12.50
N ARG A 410 -10.34 -20.26 -11.17
CA ARG A 410 -11.15 -21.10 -10.28
C ARG A 410 -12.59 -20.59 -10.09
N GLY A 411 -12.96 -19.48 -10.72
CA GLY A 411 -14.30 -18.89 -10.58
C GLY A 411 -14.57 -18.28 -9.20
N VAL A 412 -13.52 -17.95 -8.44
CA VAL A 412 -13.63 -17.35 -7.09
C VAL A 412 -13.95 -15.85 -7.17
N LEU A 413 -13.51 -15.17 -8.23
CA LEU A 413 -13.70 -13.73 -8.43
C LEU A 413 -14.92 -13.44 -9.31
N ASP A 414 -15.76 -12.47 -8.90
CA ASP A 414 -16.83 -11.91 -9.72
C ASP A 414 -16.25 -10.96 -10.78
N LEU A 415 -15.86 -11.52 -11.93
CA LEU A 415 -15.31 -10.76 -13.06
C LEU A 415 -16.27 -9.65 -13.54
N PRO A 416 -17.58 -9.87 -13.72
CA PRO A 416 -18.52 -8.80 -14.04
C PRO A 416 -18.49 -7.62 -13.05
N MET A 417 -18.35 -7.87 -11.75
CA MET A 417 -18.16 -6.81 -10.76
C MET A 417 -16.85 -6.05 -10.96
N LEU A 418 -15.74 -6.76 -11.21
CA LEU A 418 -14.45 -6.15 -11.47
C LEU A 418 -14.44 -5.32 -12.77
N GLU A 419 -15.22 -5.71 -13.78
CA GLU A 419 -15.40 -4.92 -14.99
C GLU A 419 -16.21 -3.64 -14.72
N ARG A 420 -17.25 -3.70 -13.87
CA ARG A 420 -18.02 -2.50 -13.45
C ARG A 420 -17.16 -1.49 -12.69
N SER A 421 -16.19 -1.96 -11.91
CA SER A 421 -15.19 -1.08 -11.27
C SER A 421 -14.37 -0.28 -12.29
N GLY A 422 -14.15 -0.84 -13.49
CA GLY A 422 -13.53 -0.12 -14.61
C GLY A 422 -14.24 1.20 -14.91
N ALA A 423 -15.57 1.26 -14.86
CA ALA A 423 -16.31 2.51 -15.09
C ALA A 423 -15.95 3.62 -14.09
N ARG A 424 -15.65 3.26 -12.83
CA ARG A 424 -15.20 4.23 -11.80
C ARG A 424 -13.77 4.70 -12.04
N ARG A 425 -12.87 3.79 -12.39
CA ARG A 425 -11.45 4.10 -12.72
C ARG A 425 -11.28 4.95 -13.97
N LEU A 426 -12.21 4.82 -14.91
CA LEU A 426 -12.18 5.53 -16.19
C LEU A 426 -12.94 6.85 -16.18
N GLN A 427 -13.53 7.24 -15.05
CA GLN A 427 -14.13 8.56 -14.94
C GLN A 427 -13.07 9.62 -15.21
N PRO A 428 -13.30 10.56 -16.15
CA PRO A 428 -12.31 11.55 -16.53
C PRO A 428 -11.78 12.30 -15.32
N LEU A 429 -10.47 12.25 -15.10
CA LEU A 429 -9.78 13.10 -14.12
C LEU A 429 -9.72 14.56 -14.60
N ARG A 430 -10.34 14.86 -15.74
CA ARG A 430 -10.27 16.10 -16.53
C ARG A 430 -11.64 16.48 -17.08
#